data_AF-A0A2G5C4W5-F1
#
_entry.id   AF-A0A2G5C4W5-F1
#
_cell.length_a   1.000
_cell.length_b   1.000
_cell.length_c   1.000
_cell.angle_alpha   90.00
_cell.angle_beta   90.00
_cell.angle_gamma   90.00
#
_symmetry.space_group_name_H-M   'P 1'
#
loop_
_entity.id
_entity.type
_entity.pdbx_description
1 polymer ?
#
loop_
_entity_poly.entity_id
_entity_poly.type
_entity_poly.pdbx_seq_one_letter_code
_entity_poly.pdbx_strand_id
1 'polypeptide(L)'
;METGGGVELDVGGGGVGGGTMSMPLPLPLPLHSSSSSSSSVVVDVVDPETEFLLSNKTSGNEWELFKENVKPMKRGRNINLLNHSLISHTHNHLQKSLLLNRRKLIEAIDEYQGDDPLQPWLQCIKWVQESFPSGGDFSGLVVIYEQCLRAFWHTERYKNDLRYLKVWLEYAESCTDAEVIYSFLEANGIGKTHSVYYITYALHMESKNKLKNANDIYNLGLAREAQPMKKLEAAYKKFLSRSLRKSKQSNENMKDPTDDLPVRSFGTILGRQASDVSRKRMKSDRVQSAPLSIYKDAKANTILNQQPELPKAKMTAWQNLGTRAERNKENCAIPTKWTSNKIPQKLGSRSAVAAAAAAASTCIEVFVDEDCQESKAGSESQKSSMLQLRRGDNRDLKKETELLKENPLRNFRTSSLPR
;
A
#
# COMPACT_ATOMS: atom_id res chain seq x y z
N MET A 1 -69.79 -27.78 -22.29
CA MET A 1 -68.55 -28.45 -22.75
C MET A 1 -67.52 -28.27 -21.63
N GLU A 2 -67.69 -28.83 -20.43
CA GLU A 2 -67.96 -30.23 -20.07
C GLU A 2 -67.12 -31.19 -20.91
N THR A 3 -66.01 -31.69 -20.33
CA THR A 3 -65.81 -33.03 -19.75
C THR A 3 -64.44 -33.00 -19.04
N GLY A 4 -64.15 -33.65 -17.91
CA GLY A 4 -64.80 -34.76 -17.23
C GLY A 4 -63.80 -35.92 -17.06
N GLY A 5 -63.52 -36.32 -15.82
CA GLY A 5 -62.89 -37.61 -15.44
C GLY A 5 -61.38 -37.55 -15.21
N GLY A 6 -60.78 -37.93 -14.07
CA GLY A 6 -61.27 -38.68 -12.91
C GLY A 6 -60.62 -40.07 -12.83
N VAL A 7 -59.98 -40.35 -11.68
CA VAL A 7 -59.64 -41.68 -11.09
C VAL A 7 -58.58 -42.50 -11.86
N GLU A 8 -57.69 -43.35 -11.32
CA GLU A 8 -57.69 -44.18 -10.10
C GLU A 8 -56.26 -44.75 -9.83
N LEU A 9 -56.08 -45.27 -8.61
CA LEU A 9 -54.89 -45.90 -8.04
C LEU A 9 -54.83 -47.41 -8.39
N ASP A 10 -53.62 -47.98 -8.54
CA ASP A 10 -53.26 -49.37 -8.14
C ASP A 10 -51.72 -49.53 -8.29
N VAL A 11 -50.91 -49.72 -7.23
CA VAL A 11 -50.54 -50.96 -6.50
C VAL A 11 -50.02 -52.13 -7.37
N GLY A 12 -48.77 -52.54 -7.12
CA GLY A 12 -48.42 -53.97 -7.08
C GLY A 12 -47.34 -54.50 -8.04
N GLY A 13 -46.19 -54.92 -7.47
CA GLY A 13 -45.68 -56.28 -7.71
C GLY A 13 -44.52 -56.52 -8.71
N GLY A 14 -43.31 -56.60 -8.16
CA GLY A 14 -42.21 -57.56 -8.38
C GLY A 14 -42.00 -58.36 -9.69
N GLY A 15 -40.73 -58.50 -10.12
CA GLY A 15 -40.30 -59.60 -11.01
C GLY A 15 -38.99 -59.44 -11.80
N VAL A 16 -37.86 -59.71 -11.13
CA VAL A 16 -36.57 -60.34 -11.55
C VAL A 16 -36.15 -60.51 -13.04
N GLY A 17 -34.88 -60.16 -13.33
CA GLY A 17 -34.02 -60.71 -14.40
C GLY A 17 -33.11 -59.64 -15.03
N GLY A 18 -31.79 -59.73 -15.23
CA GLY A 18 -30.76 -60.76 -15.07
C GLY A 18 -29.60 -60.41 -16.03
N GLY A 19 -28.34 -60.44 -15.55
CA GLY A 19 -27.09 -60.44 -16.36
C GLY A 19 -26.52 -59.07 -16.76
N THR A 20 -25.22 -58.81 -16.83
CA THR A 20 -23.97 -59.56 -16.58
C THR A 20 -22.84 -58.54 -16.31
N MET A 21 -21.92 -58.82 -15.38
CA MET A 21 -20.69 -58.05 -15.15
C MET A 21 -19.50 -58.78 -15.76
N SER A 22 -18.65 -58.08 -16.54
CA SER A 22 -17.35 -58.56 -17.02
C SER A 22 -16.21 -57.74 -16.39
N MET A 23 -15.28 -58.46 -15.76
CA MET A 23 -13.93 -58.01 -15.36
C MET A 23 -12.90 -58.56 -16.35
N PRO A 24 -11.73 -57.92 -16.51
CA PRO A 24 -10.50 -58.69 -16.30
C PRO A 24 -9.29 -57.92 -15.70
N LEU A 25 -8.69 -58.59 -14.69
CA LEU A 25 -7.27 -58.90 -14.38
C LEU A 25 -6.15 -57.83 -14.22
N PRO A 26 -5.15 -58.07 -13.32
CA PRO A 26 -4.18 -57.09 -12.82
C PRO A 26 -2.76 -57.20 -13.42
N LEU A 27 -1.95 -56.14 -13.29
CA LEU A 27 -0.53 -56.08 -13.70
C LEU A 27 0.45 -56.15 -12.49
N PRO A 28 1.70 -56.61 -12.67
CA PRO A 28 2.56 -57.12 -11.60
C PRO A 28 3.61 -56.13 -11.05
N LEU A 29 4.08 -56.41 -9.82
CA LEU A 29 5.19 -55.74 -9.12
C LEU A 29 6.58 -56.25 -9.60
N PRO A 30 7.65 -55.44 -9.51
CA PRO A 30 9.02 -55.95 -9.55
C PRO A 30 9.75 -55.84 -8.20
N LEU A 31 10.79 -56.67 -8.10
CA LEU A 31 11.49 -57.18 -6.91
C LEU A 31 12.67 -56.30 -6.44
N HIS A 32 13.05 -56.51 -5.18
CA HIS A 32 14.32 -56.06 -4.58
C HIS A 32 15.54 -56.71 -5.25
N SER A 33 16.61 -55.92 -5.41
CA SER A 33 17.99 -56.42 -5.45
C SER A 33 18.93 -55.39 -4.81
N SER A 34 19.91 -55.88 -4.06
CA SER A 34 20.84 -55.10 -3.25
C SER A 34 22.30 -55.22 -3.75
N SER A 35 22.99 -54.08 -3.66
CA SER A 35 24.44 -53.81 -3.51
C SER A 35 25.42 -54.05 -4.67
N SER A 36 26.08 -52.95 -5.10
CA SER A 36 27.54 -52.77 -5.02
C SER A 36 27.95 -51.31 -5.31
N SER A 37 28.94 -50.83 -4.56
CA SER A 37 29.42 -49.45 -4.38
C SER A 37 30.17 -48.86 -5.59
N SER A 38 30.18 -47.51 -5.74
CA SER A 38 31.38 -46.67 -5.95
C SER A 38 31.07 -45.17 -6.15
N SER A 39 31.88 -44.34 -5.47
CA SER A 39 32.17 -42.91 -5.63
C SER A 39 31.06 -41.86 -5.49
N SER A 40 31.05 -41.24 -4.30
CA SER A 40 30.38 -39.98 -3.99
C SER A 40 31.09 -38.80 -4.68
N VAL A 41 30.50 -38.31 -5.77
CA VAL A 41 30.69 -36.92 -6.20
C VAL A 41 29.62 -36.13 -5.45
N VAL A 42 30.02 -35.26 -4.53
CA VAL A 42 29.13 -34.23 -3.97
C VAL A 42 28.82 -33.28 -5.12
N VAL A 43 27.76 -33.59 -5.86
CA VAL A 43 27.07 -32.61 -6.69
C VAL A 43 26.35 -31.74 -5.67
N ASP A 44 26.70 -30.46 -5.60
CA ASP A 44 25.85 -29.47 -4.94
C ASP A 44 24.47 -29.63 -5.58
N VAL A 45 23.56 -30.29 -4.88
CA VAL A 45 22.15 -30.38 -5.27
C VAL A 45 21.61 -29.00 -4.98
N VAL A 46 21.83 -28.11 -5.95
CA VAL A 46 21.16 -26.83 -6.03
C VAL A 46 19.68 -27.15 -5.95
N ASP A 47 19.02 -26.66 -4.91
CA ASP A 47 17.61 -26.90 -4.66
C ASP A 47 16.85 -26.70 -5.98
N PRO A 48 15.99 -27.64 -6.43
CA PRO A 48 15.23 -27.49 -7.66
C PRO A 48 14.48 -26.14 -7.74
N GLU A 49 14.14 -25.52 -6.61
CA GLU A 49 13.63 -24.14 -6.59
C GLU A 49 14.68 -23.11 -7.03
N THR A 50 15.93 -23.24 -6.58
CA THR A 50 17.05 -22.36 -6.96
C THR A 50 17.53 -22.58 -8.39
N GLU A 51 17.54 -23.81 -8.91
CA GLU A 51 17.81 -24.07 -10.34
C GLU A 51 16.72 -23.47 -11.23
N PHE A 52 15.45 -23.54 -10.80
CA PHE A 52 14.34 -22.93 -11.50
C PHE A 52 14.49 -21.40 -11.55
N LEU A 53 14.84 -20.76 -10.43
CA LEU A 53 15.12 -19.33 -10.34
C LEU A 53 16.26 -18.89 -11.28
N LEU A 54 17.28 -19.74 -11.45
CA LEU A 54 18.41 -19.48 -12.35
C LEU A 54 18.09 -19.78 -13.82
N SER A 55 17.10 -20.65 -14.10
CA SER A 55 16.80 -21.14 -15.45
C SER A 55 16.14 -20.13 -16.38
N ASN A 56 15.63 -18.99 -15.86
CA ASN A 56 14.89 -17.97 -16.63
C ASN A 56 13.83 -18.55 -17.59
N LYS A 57 13.27 -19.72 -17.28
CA LYS A 57 12.26 -20.38 -18.10
C LYS A 57 10.93 -19.64 -17.91
N THR A 58 10.43 -18.97 -18.95
CA THR A 58 9.13 -18.28 -18.96
C THR A 58 7.98 -19.28 -18.82
N SER A 59 7.72 -19.72 -17.60
CA SER A 59 6.71 -20.74 -17.29
C SER A 59 5.28 -20.17 -17.18
N GLY A 60 5.09 -18.88 -17.47
CA GLY A 60 3.78 -18.21 -17.29
C GLY A 60 3.36 -18.02 -15.83
N ASN A 61 4.19 -18.44 -14.87
CA ASN A 61 3.93 -18.39 -13.41
C ASN A 61 4.79 -17.35 -12.69
N GLU A 62 5.31 -16.36 -13.41
CA GLU A 62 6.15 -15.30 -12.82
C GLU A 62 5.42 -14.52 -11.72
N TRP A 63 4.09 -14.44 -11.81
CA TRP A 63 3.25 -13.87 -10.78
C TRP A 63 3.38 -14.56 -9.41
N GLU A 64 3.74 -15.85 -9.35
CA GLU A 64 3.95 -16.56 -8.07
C GLU A 64 5.22 -16.07 -7.37
N LEU A 65 6.28 -15.81 -8.15
CA LEU A 65 7.58 -15.33 -7.65
C LEU A 65 7.49 -13.90 -7.11
N PHE A 66 6.66 -13.05 -7.73
CA PHE A 66 6.55 -11.64 -7.39
C PHE A 66 5.22 -11.24 -6.75
N LYS A 67 4.42 -12.19 -6.25
CA LYS A 67 3.08 -11.92 -5.68
C LYS A 67 3.07 -10.86 -4.57
N GLU A 68 4.13 -10.76 -3.77
CA GLU A 68 4.27 -9.75 -2.72
C GLU A 68 4.37 -8.32 -3.27
N ASN A 69 4.79 -8.17 -4.53
CA ASN A 69 4.88 -6.89 -5.25
C ASN A 69 3.61 -6.57 -6.04
N VAL A 70 2.50 -7.26 -5.80
CA VAL A 70 1.25 -7.12 -6.56
C VAL A 70 0.18 -6.51 -5.65
N LYS A 71 -0.08 -5.21 -5.79
CA LYS A 71 -1.17 -4.52 -5.08
C LYS A 71 -2.53 -5.18 -5.38
N PRO A 72 -3.30 -5.61 -4.36
CA PRO A 72 -4.64 -6.15 -4.58
C PRO A 72 -5.58 -5.14 -5.23
N MET A 73 -6.36 -5.57 -6.23
CA MET A 73 -7.34 -4.73 -6.92
C MET A 73 -8.73 -5.36 -6.86
N LYS A 74 -9.75 -4.56 -6.53
CA LYS A 74 -11.16 -5.01 -6.43
C LYS A 74 -11.72 -5.60 -7.73
N ARG A 75 -11.20 -5.16 -8.88
CA ARG A 75 -11.61 -5.63 -10.22
C ARG A 75 -10.79 -6.83 -10.73
N GLY A 76 -9.75 -7.25 -10.00
CA GLY A 76 -8.74 -8.17 -10.51
C GLY A 76 -7.73 -7.53 -11.47
N ARG A 77 -6.86 -8.37 -12.06
CA ARG A 77 -5.82 -7.98 -13.03
C ARG A 77 -5.78 -8.99 -14.18
N ASN A 78 -5.31 -8.54 -15.33
CA ASN A 78 -5.03 -9.43 -16.46
C ASN A 78 -3.68 -10.14 -16.20
N ILE A 79 -3.69 -11.48 -16.19
CA ILE A 79 -2.51 -12.31 -15.89
C ILE A 79 -1.40 -12.12 -16.93
N ASN A 80 -1.72 -12.04 -18.22
CA ASN A 80 -0.71 -11.90 -19.27
C ASN A 80 0.04 -10.58 -19.14
N LEU A 81 -0.71 -9.51 -18.86
CA LEU A 81 -0.14 -8.18 -18.67
C LEU A 81 0.65 -8.08 -17.36
N LEU A 82 0.18 -8.76 -16.31
CA LEU A 82 0.87 -8.86 -15.04
C LEU A 82 2.22 -9.55 -15.20
N ASN A 83 2.27 -10.72 -15.83
CA ASN A 83 3.52 -11.45 -16.09
C ASN A 83 4.53 -10.56 -16.85
N HIS A 84 4.10 -9.97 -17.96
CA HIS A 84 4.95 -9.05 -18.73
C HIS A 84 5.48 -7.86 -17.90
N SER A 85 4.62 -7.27 -17.07
CA SER A 85 5.03 -6.18 -16.16
C SER A 85 6.02 -6.65 -15.09
N LEU A 86 5.86 -7.86 -14.55
CA LEU A 86 6.76 -8.42 -13.54
C LEU A 86 8.16 -8.72 -14.12
N ILE A 87 8.25 -9.26 -15.33
CA ILE A 87 9.54 -9.41 -16.06
C ILE A 87 10.21 -8.04 -16.24
N SER A 88 9.44 -6.99 -16.47
CA SER A 88 10.00 -5.66 -16.72
C SER A 88 10.73 -5.07 -15.52
N HIS A 89 10.41 -5.52 -14.30
CA HIS A 89 11.07 -5.09 -13.08
C HIS A 89 12.45 -5.72 -12.87
N THR A 90 12.72 -6.90 -13.45
CA THR A 90 14.03 -7.55 -13.37
C THR A 90 14.99 -7.01 -14.43
N HIS A 91 14.48 -6.54 -15.56
CA HIS A 91 15.28 -6.07 -16.70
C HIS A 91 15.28 -4.55 -16.84
N ASN A 92 16.42 -3.91 -16.60
CA ASN A 92 16.62 -2.45 -16.73
C ASN A 92 16.12 -1.86 -18.08
N HIS A 93 16.28 -2.59 -19.19
CA HIS A 93 15.87 -2.11 -20.52
C HIS A 93 14.34 -2.06 -20.65
N LEU A 94 13.62 -3.04 -20.10
CA LEU A 94 12.16 -3.07 -20.10
C LEU A 94 11.59 -1.98 -19.20
N GLN A 95 12.22 -1.75 -18.04
CA GLN A 95 11.85 -0.65 -17.15
C GLN A 95 11.96 0.72 -17.86
N LYS A 96 13.06 0.96 -18.60
CA LYS A 96 13.23 2.17 -19.42
C LYS A 96 12.15 2.29 -20.50
N SER A 97 11.79 1.18 -21.14
CA SER A 97 10.72 1.12 -22.14
C SER A 97 9.36 1.51 -21.54
N LEU A 98 9.03 1.03 -20.33
CA LEU A 98 7.81 1.44 -19.63
C LEU A 98 7.78 2.94 -19.34
N LEU A 99 8.88 3.50 -18.82
CA LEU A 99 8.94 4.94 -18.54
C LEU A 99 8.81 5.78 -19.81
N LEU A 100 9.39 5.31 -20.93
CA LEU A 100 9.24 5.95 -22.23
C LEU A 100 7.79 5.88 -22.72
N ASN A 101 7.13 4.72 -22.61
CA ASN A 101 5.73 4.55 -23.00
C ASN A 101 4.81 5.44 -22.16
N ARG A 102 5.05 5.54 -20.85
CA ARG A 102 4.35 6.48 -19.98
C ARG A 102 4.47 7.92 -20.48
N ARG A 103 5.68 8.35 -20.86
CA ARG A 103 5.91 9.69 -21.41
C ARG A 103 5.10 9.91 -22.69
N LYS A 104 5.14 8.96 -23.62
CA LYS A 104 4.36 9.02 -24.87
C LYS A 104 2.86 9.13 -24.61
N LEU A 105 2.33 8.41 -23.62
CA LEU A 105 0.92 8.51 -23.24
C LEU A 105 0.57 9.87 -22.65
N ILE A 106 1.51 10.53 -21.95
CA ILE A 106 1.32 11.89 -21.44
C ILE A 106 1.36 12.90 -22.59
N GLU A 107 2.33 12.79 -23.49
CA GLU A 107 2.40 13.64 -24.70
C GLU A 107 1.14 13.49 -25.55
N ALA A 108 0.63 12.27 -25.72
CA ALA A 108 -0.62 12.00 -26.43
C ALA A 108 -1.87 12.59 -25.76
N ILE A 109 -1.85 12.84 -24.44
CA ILE A 109 -2.92 13.57 -23.75
C ILE A 109 -2.88 15.05 -24.17
N ASP A 110 -1.70 15.65 -24.19
CA ASP A 110 -1.51 17.07 -24.51
C ASP A 110 -1.80 17.37 -25.99
N GLU A 111 -1.48 16.43 -26.89
CA GLU A 111 -1.69 16.54 -28.34
C GLU A 111 -3.11 16.15 -28.78
N TYR A 112 -3.96 15.65 -27.89
CA TYR A 112 -5.27 15.11 -28.24
C TYR A 112 -6.24 16.20 -28.74
N GLN A 113 -6.80 16.01 -29.94
CA GLN A 113 -7.76 16.94 -30.58
C GLN A 113 -9.15 16.33 -30.80
N GLY A 114 -9.50 15.24 -30.09
CA GLY A 114 -10.80 14.59 -30.23
C GLY A 114 -11.89 15.18 -29.32
N ASP A 115 -13.12 14.67 -29.48
CA ASP A 115 -14.32 15.19 -28.80
C ASP A 115 -14.39 14.91 -27.28
N ASP A 116 -13.71 13.85 -26.82
CA ASP A 116 -13.69 13.41 -25.42
C ASP A 116 -12.28 13.47 -24.82
N PRO A 117 -11.82 14.65 -24.35
CA PRO A 117 -10.50 14.81 -23.77
C PRO A 117 -10.26 13.98 -22.51
N LEU A 118 -11.29 13.41 -21.87
CA LEU A 118 -11.12 12.49 -20.74
C LEU A 118 -10.57 11.13 -21.16
N GLN A 119 -10.84 10.69 -22.40
CA GLN A 119 -10.53 9.34 -22.85
C GLN A 119 -9.02 9.00 -22.82
N PRO A 120 -8.10 9.86 -23.30
CA PRO A 120 -6.66 9.64 -23.18
C PRO A 120 -6.17 9.50 -21.73
N TRP A 121 -6.74 10.27 -20.79
CA TRP A 121 -6.43 10.14 -19.38
C TRP A 121 -6.80 8.77 -18.82
N LEU A 122 -8.00 8.27 -19.16
CA LEU A 122 -8.46 6.95 -18.71
C LEU A 122 -7.57 5.83 -19.26
N GLN A 123 -7.13 5.94 -20.51
CA GLN A 123 -6.20 5.01 -21.13
C GLN A 123 -4.84 5.03 -20.43
N CYS A 124 -4.30 6.22 -20.16
CA CYS A 124 -3.05 6.40 -19.42
C CYS A 124 -3.15 5.81 -18.01
N ILE A 125 -4.19 6.15 -17.25
CA ILE A 125 -4.46 5.62 -15.91
C ILE A 125 -4.52 4.10 -15.92
N LYS A 126 -5.32 3.52 -16.83
CA LYS A 126 -5.46 2.06 -16.95
C LYS A 126 -4.11 1.40 -17.24
N TRP A 127 -3.37 1.94 -18.21
CA TRP A 127 -2.06 1.43 -18.58
C TRP A 127 -1.07 1.50 -17.41
N VAL A 128 -1.05 2.58 -16.63
CA VAL A 128 -0.18 2.70 -15.44
C VAL A 128 -0.58 1.68 -14.36
N GLN A 129 -1.88 1.49 -14.10
CA GLN A 129 -2.36 0.51 -13.13
C GLN A 129 -1.95 -0.93 -13.48
N GLU A 130 -1.88 -1.23 -14.77
CA GLU A 130 -1.51 -2.56 -15.28
C GLU A 130 0.00 -2.75 -15.41
N SER A 131 0.74 -1.69 -15.77
CA SER A 131 2.19 -1.73 -16.00
C SER A 131 3.01 -1.60 -14.72
N PHE A 132 2.41 -1.14 -13.61
CA PHE A 132 3.07 -0.98 -12.30
C PHE A 132 2.28 -1.72 -11.20
N PRO A 133 2.42 -3.04 -11.09
CA PRO A 133 1.60 -3.88 -10.21
C PRO A 133 1.83 -3.58 -8.73
N SER A 134 3.03 -3.14 -8.34
CA SER A 134 3.36 -2.73 -6.97
C SER A 134 2.70 -1.42 -6.56
N GLY A 135 2.37 -0.57 -7.54
CA GLY A 135 1.83 0.75 -7.29
C GLY A 135 2.82 1.66 -6.54
N GLY A 136 2.30 2.41 -5.57
CA GLY A 136 3.11 3.35 -4.79
C GLY A 136 3.58 4.58 -5.58
N ASP A 137 4.47 5.36 -4.98
CA ASP A 137 4.90 6.65 -5.52
C ASP A 137 5.72 6.49 -6.82
N PHE A 138 6.42 5.37 -6.98
CA PHE A 138 7.20 5.06 -8.19
C PHE A 138 6.33 5.02 -9.46
N SER A 139 5.10 4.52 -9.35
CA SER A 139 4.15 4.49 -10.47
C SER A 139 3.77 5.89 -10.96
N GLY A 140 3.88 6.91 -10.10
CA GLY A 140 3.39 8.28 -10.36
C GLY A 140 1.87 8.37 -10.57
N LEU A 141 1.11 7.29 -10.28
CA LEU A 141 -0.32 7.20 -10.56
C LEU A 141 -1.14 8.28 -9.84
N VAL A 142 -0.77 8.61 -8.59
CA VAL A 142 -1.45 9.65 -7.80
C VAL A 142 -1.33 11.01 -8.48
N VAL A 143 -0.16 11.34 -9.05
CA VAL A 143 0.06 12.60 -9.76
C VAL A 143 -0.79 12.66 -11.04
N ILE A 144 -0.90 11.54 -11.75
CA ILE A 144 -1.74 11.44 -12.96
C ILE A 144 -3.21 11.63 -12.60
N TYR A 145 -3.69 11.05 -11.49
CA TYR A 145 -5.03 11.34 -10.99
C TYR A 145 -5.21 12.83 -10.71
N GLU A 146 -4.31 13.45 -9.97
CA GLU A 146 -4.43 14.87 -9.61
C GLU A 146 -4.47 15.78 -10.85
N GLN A 147 -3.65 15.51 -11.86
CA GLN A 147 -3.65 16.26 -13.11
C GLN A 147 -4.96 16.07 -13.87
N CYS A 148 -5.42 14.82 -14.04
CA CYS A 148 -6.71 14.50 -14.68
C CYS A 148 -7.87 15.21 -13.98
N LEU A 149 -7.96 15.07 -12.66
CA LEU A 149 -9.05 15.60 -11.87
C LEU A 149 -9.07 17.14 -11.90
N ARG A 150 -7.90 17.78 -11.80
CA ARG A 150 -7.75 19.24 -11.88
C ARG A 150 -8.07 19.79 -13.28
N ALA A 151 -7.87 19.01 -14.34
CA ALA A 151 -8.22 19.42 -15.70
C ALA A 151 -9.74 19.51 -15.92
N PHE A 152 -10.55 18.67 -15.27
CA PHE A 152 -11.98 18.52 -15.62
C PHE A 152 -13.00 18.90 -14.53
N TRP A 153 -12.58 19.27 -13.31
CA TRP A 153 -13.52 19.47 -12.20
C TRP A 153 -14.55 20.60 -12.42
N HIS A 154 -14.19 21.61 -13.22
CA HIS A 154 -15.05 22.75 -13.57
C HIS A 154 -15.93 22.46 -14.79
N THR A 155 -15.68 21.36 -15.51
CA THR A 155 -16.39 21.03 -16.75
C THR A 155 -17.69 20.28 -16.44
N GLU A 156 -18.82 20.95 -16.64
CA GLU A 156 -20.16 20.41 -16.35
C GLU A 156 -20.44 19.05 -17.02
N ARG A 157 -19.93 18.84 -18.24
CA ARG A 157 -20.08 17.58 -18.99
C ARG A 157 -19.66 16.34 -18.17
N TYR A 158 -18.61 16.46 -17.37
CA TYR A 158 -18.02 15.32 -16.66
C TYR A 158 -18.53 15.16 -15.23
N LYS A 159 -19.26 16.14 -14.68
CA LYS A 159 -19.76 16.07 -13.28
C LYS A 159 -20.65 14.85 -13.03
N ASN A 160 -21.44 14.46 -14.05
CA ASN A 160 -22.30 13.27 -14.00
C ASN A 160 -21.74 12.09 -14.80
N ASP A 161 -20.48 12.13 -15.26
CA ASP A 161 -19.85 10.98 -15.94
C ASP A 161 -19.33 9.98 -14.90
N LEU A 162 -19.80 8.73 -14.99
CA LEU A 162 -19.39 7.64 -14.12
C LEU A 162 -17.90 7.32 -14.26
N ARG A 163 -17.31 7.49 -15.46
CA ARG A 163 -15.88 7.26 -15.69
C ARG A 163 -15.04 8.26 -14.90
N TYR A 164 -15.41 9.53 -14.95
CA TYR A 164 -14.74 10.59 -14.20
C TYR A 164 -14.91 10.40 -12.69
N LEU A 165 -16.13 10.06 -12.24
CA LEU A 165 -16.38 9.75 -10.83
C LEU A 165 -15.51 8.58 -10.34
N LYS A 166 -15.31 7.52 -11.12
CA LYS A 166 -14.44 6.41 -10.72
C LYS A 166 -12.99 6.87 -10.47
N VAL A 167 -12.46 7.78 -11.29
CA VAL A 167 -11.12 8.35 -11.08
C VAL A 167 -11.04 9.10 -9.74
N TRP A 168 -12.07 9.89 -9.40
CA TRP A 168 -12.17 10.56 -8.10
C TRP A 168 -12.16 9.58 -6.92
N LEU A 169 -12.93 8.48 -7.04
CA LEU A 169 -13.02 7.48 -5.98
C LEU A 169 -11.71 6.70 -5.81
N GLU A 170 -11.03 6.36 -6.91
CA GLU A 170 -9.70 5.72 -6.87
C GLU A 170 -8.62 6.65 -6.29
N TYR A 171 -8.71 7.95 -6.58
CA TYR A 171 -7.86 8.97 -5.95
C TYR A 171 -8.13 9.07 -4.45
N ALA A 172 -9.40 9.07 -4.03
CA ALA A 172 -9.79 9.09 -2.62
C ALA A 172 -9.25 7.88 -1.85
N GLU A 173 -9.34 6.67 -2.42
CA GLU A 173 -8.75 5.46 -1.82
C GLU A 173 -7.22 5.51 -1.70
N SER A 174 -6.56 6.34 -2.50
CA SER A 174 -5.09 6.53 -2.46
C SER A 174 -4.64 7.61 -1.45
N CYS A 175 -5.58 8.33 -0.84
CA CYS A 175 -5.31 9.43 0.07
C CYS A 175 -5.70 9.07 1.52
N THR A 176 -4.91 9.54 2.50
CA THR A 176 -5.21 9.37 3.93
C THR A 176 -6.39 10.23 4.39
N ASP A 177 -6.55 11.39 3.75
CA ASP A 177 -7.51 12.44 4.04
C ASP A 177 -8.71 12.42 3.09
N ALA A 178 -9.20 11.23 2.72
CA ALA A 178 -10.29 11.07 1.76
C ALA A 178 -11.59 11.84 2.07
N GLU A 179 -11.85 12.18 3.34
CA GLU A 179 -13.01 13.00 3.74
C GLU A 179 -12.99 14.39 3.09
N VAL A 180 -11.80 14.98 2.91
CA VAL A 180 -11.61 16.28 2.24
C VAL A 180 -12.03 16.16 0.77
N ILE A 181 -11.69 15.04 0.13
CA ILE A 181 -12.03 14.76 -1.27
C ILE A 181 -13.54 14.62 -1.44
N TYR A 182 -14.21 13.84 -0.58
CA TYR A 182 -15.67 13.71 -0.61
C TYR A 182 -16.38 15.05 -0.35
N SER A 183 -15.84 15.87 0.57
CA SER A 183 -16.38 17.20 0.83
C SER A 183 -16.25 18.12 -0.39
N PHE A 184 -15.13 18.03 -1.11
CA PHE A 184 -14.93 18.77 -2.36
C PHE A 184 -15.89 18.31 -3.47
N LEU A 185 -16.12 17.00 -3.61
CA LEU A 185 -17.10 16.45 -4.56
C LEU A 185 -18.51 16.95 -4.26
N GLU A 186 -18.92 16.96 -2.99
CA GLU A 186 -20.23 17.45 -2.56
C GLU A 186 -20.41 18.95 -2.85
N ALA A 187 -19.39 19.76 -2.53
CA ALA A 187 -19.39 21.21 -2.77
C ALA A 187 -19.48 21.54 -4.27
N ASN A 188 -18.80 20.78 -5.12
CA ASN A 188 -18.76 21.02 -6.57
C ASN A 188 -19.85 20.29 -7.36
N GLY A 189 -20.67 19.45 -6.70
CA GLY A 189 -21.76 18.76 -7.35
C GLY A 189 -21.34 17.58 -8.22
N ILE A 190 -20.18 16.98 -7.96
CA ILE A 190 -19.63 15.89 -8.79
C ILE A 190 -20.17 14.55 -8.29
N GLY A 191 -20.75 13.75 -9.19
CA GLY A 191 -21.17 12.37 -8.92
C GLY A 191 -22.45 12.20 -8.10
N LYS A 192 -23.21 13.29 -7.86
CA LYS A 192 -24.41 13.28 -7.01
C LYS A 192 -25.51 12.33 -7.47
N THR A 193 -25.57 12.04 -8.77
CA THR A 193 -26.56 11.14 -9.38
C THR A 193 -26.19 9.66 -9.30
N HIS A 194 -24.96 9.32 -8.91
CA HIS A 194 -24.46 7.94 -8.96
C HIS A 194 -24.41 7.29 -7.59
N SER A 195 -24.99 6.09 -7.47
CA SER A 195 -25.01 5.36 -6.20
C SER A 195 -23.61 4.98 -5.71
N VAL A 196 -22.66 4.78 -6.63
CA VAL A 196 -21.27 4.41 -6.28
C VAL A 196 -20.60 5.47 -5.40
N TYR A 197 -20.92 6.75 -5.57
CA TYR A 197 -20.42 7.84 -4.72
C TYR A 197 -20.84 7.64 -3.26
N TYR A 198 -22.14 7.49 -3.01
CA TYR A 198 -22.66 7.30 -1.65
C TYR A 198 -22.20 5.99 -1.01
N ILE A 199 -22.14 4.91 -1.79
CA ILE A 199 -21.68 3.60 -1.30
C ILE A 199 -20.22 3.68 -0.85
N THR A 200 -19.34 4.22 -1.69
CA THR A 200 -17.90 4.32 -1.37
C THR A 200 -17.65 5.29 -0.23
N TYR A 201 -18.36 6.42 -0.20
CA TYR A 201 -18.24 7.39 0.88
C TYR A 201 -18.71 6.82 2.23
N ALA A 202 -19.85 6.15 2.26
CA ALA A 202 -20.37 5.52 3.47
C ALA A 202 -19.47 4.37 3.96
N LEU A 203 -18.89 3.56 3.05
CA LEU A 203 -17.90 2.53 3.41
C LEU A 203 -16.65 3.14 4.05
N HIS A 204 -16.19 4.29 3.57
CA HIS A 204 -15.07 5.01 4.16
C HIS A 204 -15.39 5.56 5.56
N MET A 205 -16.61 6.04 5.78
CA MET A 205 -17.05 6.45 7.12
C MET A 205 -17.22 5.26 8.06
N GLU A 206 -17.70 4.12 7.55
CA GLU A 206 -17.81 2.86 8.30
C GLU A 206 -16.43 2.36 8.76
N SER A 207 -15.40 2.41 7.89
CA SER A 207 -14.03 2.01 8.25
C SER A 207 -13.41 2.92 9.31
N LYS A 208 -13.77 4.20 9.34
CA LYS A 208 -13.42 5.16 10.40
C LYS A 208 -14.30 5.06 11.66
N ASN A 209 -15.18 4.07 11.73
CA ASN A 209 -16.14 3.86 12.83
C ASN A 209 -17.14 5.00 13.05
N LYS A 210 -17.36 5.86 12.04
CA LYS A 210 -18.34 6.97 12.07
C LYS A 210 -19.69 6.49 11.52
N LEU A 211 -20.34 5.58 12.25
CA LEU A 211 -21.54 4.88 11.79
C LEU A 211 -22.74 5.80 11.52
N LYS A 212 -22.92 6.86 12.32
CA LYS A 212 -23.99 7.85 12.11
C LYS A 212 -23.82 8.56 10.76
N ASN A 213 -22.63 9.08 10.49
CA ASN A 213 -22.32 9.73 9.21
C ASN A 213 -22.51 8.77 8.02
N ALA A 214 -22.09 7.52 8.15
CA ALA A 214 -22.31 6.51 7.11
C ALA A 214 -23.80 6.30 6.82
N ASN A 215 -24.63 6.24 7.87
CA ASN A 215 -26.09 6.14 7.75
C ASN A 215 -26.68 7.35 7.02
N ASP A 216 -26.25 8.56 7.41
CA ASP A 216 -26.73 9.81 6.81
C ASP A 216 -26.36 9.90 5.32
N ILE A 217 -25.18 9.43 4.94
CA ILE A 217 -24.74 9.37 3.53
C ILE A 217 -25.61 8.40 2.71
N TYR A 218 -25.96 7.24 3.25
CA TYR A 218 -26.87 6.32 2.56
C TYR A 218 -28.26 6.92 2.37
N ASN A 219 -28.83 7.53 3.42
CA ASN A 219 -30.12 8.20 3.35
C ASN A 219 -30.10 9.38 2.37
N LEU A 220 -29.01 10.14 2.33
CA LEU A 220 -28.82 11.21 1.35
C LEU A 220 -28.81 10.70 -0.09
N GLY A 221 -28.15 9.56 -0.34
CA GLY A 221 -28.14 8.93 -1.66
C GLY A 221 -29.52 8.42 -2.09
N LEU A 222 -30.31 7.90 -1.15
CA LEU A 222 -31.69 7.45 -1.38
C LEU A 222 -32.61 8.63 -1.66
N ALA A 223 -32.52 9.71 -0.87
CA ALA A 223 -33.29 10.94 -1.06
C ALA A 223 -33.00 11.63 -2.40
N ARG A 224 -31.79 11.43 -2.95
CA ARG A 224 -31.37 11.94 -4.27
C ARG A 224 -31.59 10.94 -5.41
N GLU A 225 -32.19 9.78 -5.12
CA GLU A 225 -32.50 8.73 -6.11
C GLU A 225 -31.29 8.29 -6.96
N ALA A 226 -30.13 8.16 -6.33
CA ALA A 226 -28.88 7.89 -7.01
C ALA A 226 -28.87 6.52 -7.74
N GLN A 227 -28.46 6.50 -9.00
CA GLN A 227 -28.53 5.34 -9.87
C GLN A 227 -27.22 4.51 -9.88
N PRO A 228 -27.29 3.17 -9.94
CA PRO A 228 -28.49 2.33 -9.85
C PRO A 228 -29.03 2.24 -8.41
N MET A 229 -30.32 2.54 -8.22
CA MET A 229 -30.96 2.58 -6.89
C MET A 229 -30.95 1.21 -6.18
N LYS A 230 -31.24 0.12 -6.92
CA LYS A 230 -31.18 -1.26 -6.40
C LYS A 230 -29.83 -1.60 -5.75
N LYS A 231 -28.75 -1.08 -6.34
CA LYS A 231 -27.39 -1.31 -5.83
C LYS A 231 -27.15 -0.53 -4.53
N LEU A 232 -27.69 0.68 -4.43
CA LEU A 232 -27.62 1.51 -3.22
C LEU A 232 -28.37 0.86 -2.06
N GLU A 233 -29.62 0.44 -2.28
CA GLU A 233 -30.44 -0.22 -1.26
C GLU A 233 -29.79 -1.51 -0.76
N ALA A 234 -29.26 -2.34 -1.68
CA ALA A 234 -28.57 -3.56 -1.32
C ALA A 234 -27.31 -3.29 -0.47
N ALA A 235 -26.55 -2.24 -0.80
CA ALA A 235 -25.40 -1.81 -0.01
C ALA A 235 -25.81 -1.30 1.37
N TYR A 236 -26.89 -0.53 1.45
CA TYR A 236 -27.42 0.00 2.70
C TYR A 236 -27.91 -1.12 3.64
N LYS A 237 -28.67 -2.10 3.12
CA LYS A 237 -29.07 -3.30 3.88
C LYS A 237 -27.87 -4.07 4.44
N LYS A 238 -26.81 -4.21 3.65
CA LYS A 238 -25.55 -4.84 4.09
C LYS A 238 -24.87 -4.03 5.19
N PHE A 239 -24.84 -2.70 5.09
CA PHE A 239 -24.33 -1.80 6.12
C PHE A 239 -25.10 -1.96 7.44
N LEU A 240 -26.43 -1.90 7.41
CA LEU A 240 -27.27 -2.07 8.61
C LEU A 240 -27.01 -3.42 9.30
N SER A 241 -26.88 -4.48 8.51
CA SER A 241 -26.57 -5.83 8.99
C SER A 241 -25.17 -5.94 9.63
N ARG A 242 -24.17 -5.19 9.13
CA ARG A 242 -22.82 -5.12 9.74
C ARG A 242 -22.84 -4.28 11.02
N SER A 243 -23.50 -3.13 10.99
CA SER A 243 -23.62 -2.22 12.12
C SER A 243 -24.31 -2.87 13.32
N LEU A 244 -25.40 -3.62 13.10
CA LEU A 244 -26.12 -4.32 14.16
C LEU A 244 -25.27 -5.42 14.81
N ARG A 245 -24.51 -6.18 14.01
CA ARG A 245 -23.60 -7.22 14.53
C ARG A 245 -22.50 -6.62 15.40
N LYS A 246 -21.92 -5.51 14.96
CA LYS A 246 -20.87 -4.81 15.72
C LYS A 246 -21.38 -4.30 17.08
N SER A 247 -22.59 -3.74 17.13
CA SER A 247 -23.21 -3.29 18.38
C SER A 247 -23.52 -4.43 19.36
N LYS A 248 -23.84 -5.63 18.86
CA LYS A 248 -24.03 -6.81 19.72
C LYS A 248 -22.70 -7.29 20.30
N GLN A 249 -21.65 -7.37 19.48
CA GLN A 249 -20.32 -7.78 19.93
C GLN A 249 -19.72 -6.82 20.98
N SER A 250 -19.93 -5.51 20.84
CA SER A 250 -19.45 -4.55 21.85
C SER A 250 -20.13 -4.72 23.21
N ASN A 251 -21.40 -5.12 23.24
CA ASN A 251 -22.13 -5.33 24.49
C ASN A 251 -21.76 -6.66 25.17
N GLU A 252 -21.44 -7.71 24.40
CA GLU A 252 -20.98 -8.99 24.94
C GLU A 252 -19.54 -8.90 25.49
N ASN A 253 -18.66 -8.16 24.83
CA ASN A 253 -17.27 -7.98 25.27
C ASN A 253 -17.11 -7.03 26.48
N MET A 254 -18.13 -6.23 26.80
CA MET A 254 -18.16 -5.34 27.98
C MET A 254 -18.51 -6.08 29.29
N LYS A 255 -18.66 -7.41 29.24
CA LYS A 255 -18.97 -8.27 30.40
C LYS A 255 -17.75 -8.97 31.00
N ASP A 256 -16.53 -8.71 30.50
CA ASP A 256 -15.31 -9.31 31.03
C ASP A 256 -14.76 -8.45 32.19
N PRO A 257 -14.72 -8.94 33.45
CA PRO A 257 -14.34 -8.14 34.63
C PRO A 257 -12.82 -7.95 34.77
N THR A 258 -12.06 -7.92 33.67
CA THR A 258 -10.58 -7.93 33.68
C THR A 258 -9.94 -6.61 33.20
N ASP A 259 -10.72 -5.57 32.90
CA ASP A 259 -10.23 -4.31 32.31
C ASP A 259 -9.82 -3.24 33.35
N ASP A 260 -9.21 -3.66 34.47
CA ASP A 260 -8.68 -2.79 35.54
C ASP A 260 -7.29 -2.20 35.19
N LEU A 261 -7.03 -1.92 33.91
CA LEU A 261 -5.81 -1.22 33.50
C LEU A 261 -5.96 0.30 33.75
N PRO A 262 -4.95 0.97 34.32
CA PRO A 262 -5.05 2.39 34.61
C PRO A 262 -5.19 3.20 33.32
N VAL A 263 -6.39 3.75 33.12
CA VAL A 263 -6.71 4.69 32.04
C VAL A 263 -5.82 5.93 32.21
N ARG A 264 -4.92 6.16 31.24
CA ARG A 264 -4.09 7.36 31.19
C ARG A 264 -4.99 8.58 31.00
N SER A 265 -5.29 9.28 32.09
CA SER A 265 -5.84 10.63 32.07
C SER A 265 -4.69 11.64 32.07
N PHE A 266 -4.86 12.73 31.32
CA PHE A 266 -3.94 13.85 31.38
C PHE A 266 -3.97 14.46 32.78
N GLY A 267 -2.84 14.40 33.52
CA GLY A 267 -2.64 15.20 34.75
C GLY A 267 -2.18 14.46 36.01
N THR A 268 -2.16 13.12 36.06
CA THR A 268 -1.97 12.40 37.35
C THR A 268 -0.56 11.83 37.59
N ILE A 269 0.45 12.19 36.79
CA ILE A 269 1.84 11.81 37.07
C ILE A 269 2.65 13.05 37.45
N LEU A 270 2.33 13.61 38.61
CA LEU A 270 3.31 14.31 39.44
C LEU A 270 3.61 13.42 40.63
N GLY A 271 4.56 12.51 40.42
CA GLY A 271 5.31 11.92 41.52
C GLY A 271 6.01 13.05 42.27
N ARG A 272 5.40 13.46 43.39
CA ARG A 272 6.04 13.78 44.66
C ARG A 272 7.44 14.39 44.54
N GLN A 273 7.49 15.70 44.32
CA GLN A 273 8.36 16.67 45.00
C GLN A 273 8.02 18.06 44.42
N ALA A 274 6.95 18.66 44.94
CA ALA A 274 6.74 20.09 44.79
C ALA A 274 7.60 20.80 45.84
N SER A 275 8.85 21.08 45.50
CA SER A 275 9.59 22.17 46.10
C SER A 275 9.42 23.40 45.20
N ASP A 276 9.02 24.48 45.86
CA ASP A 276 8.65 25.77 45.30
C ASP A 276 9.60 26.31 44.23
N VAL A 277 9.07 26.58 43.04
CA VAL A 277 9.56 27.71 42.22
C VAL A 277 8.37 28.41 41.58
N SER A 278 7.67 29.21 42.40
CA SER A 278 6.76 30.23 41.92
C SER A 278 7.54 31.30 41.13
N ARG A 279 7.66 31.14 39.81
CA ARG A 279 7.99 32.29 38.94
C ARG A 279 6.72 33.10 38.72
N LYS A 280 6.55 34.15 39.54
CA LYS A 280 5.60 35.23 39.29
C LYS A 280 5.88 35.83 37.91
N ARG A 281 5.03 35.54 36.92
CA ARG A 281 5.00 36.29 35.66
C ARG A 281 4.12 37.51 35.88
N MET A 282 4.74 38.69 35.78
CA MET A 282 4.10 40.00 35.84
C MET A 282 2.91 40.05 34.87
N LYS A 283 1.76 40.45 35.40
CA LYS A 283 0.51 40.64 34.67
C LYS A 283 0.63 41.98 33.96
N SER A 284 0.86 41.96 32.65
CA SER A 284 0.68 43.15 31.82
C SER A 284 -0.81 43.50 31.82
N ASP A 285 -1.09 44.72 32.23
CA ASP A 285 -2.40 45.35 32.14
C ASP A 285 -2.90 45.27 30.69
N ARG A 286 -4.01 44.54 30.48
CA ARG A 286 -4.65 44.40 29.17
C ARG A 286 -6.07 44.90 29.33
N VAL A 287 -6.31 46.06 28.70
CA VAL A 287 -7.59 46.75 28.51
C VAL A 287 -8.77 45.79 28.53
N GLN A 288 -9.66 45.99 29.51
CA GLN A 288 -10.92 45.25 29.63
C GLN A 288 -11.88 45.69 28.51
N SER A 289 -11.74 45.09 27.33
CA SER A 289 -12.84 45.04 26.36
C SER A 289 -13.90 44.09 26.91
N ALA A 290 -15.16 44.52 26.94
CA ALA A 290 -16.29 43.68 27.35
C ALA A 290 -16.25 42.33 26.58
N PRO A 291 -16.37 41.19 27.27
CA PRO A 291 -16.34 39.89 26.60
C PRO A 291 -17.58 39.75 25.71
N LEU A 292 -17.36 39.49 24.43
CA LEU A 292 -18.44 39.14 23.50
C LEU A 292 -19.16 37.89 24.03
N SER A 293 -20.48 37.96 24.21
CA SER A 293 -21.28 36.82 24.61
C SER A 293 -21.28 35.78 23.49
N ILE A 294 -20.67 34.62 23.75
CA ILE A 294 -20.75 33.45 22.86
C ILE A 294 -22.21 33.00 22.83
N TYR A 295 -22.78 32.90 21.63
CA TYR A 295 -24.15 32.42 21.44
C TYR A 295 -24.31 31.03 22.07
N LYS A 296 -25.16 30.94 23.10
CA LYS A 296 -25.54 29.67 23.72
C LYS A 296 -26.81 29.17 23.05
N ASP A 297 -26.66 28.17 22.20
CA ASP A 297 -27.80 27.45 21.63
C ASP A 297 -28.41 26.50 22.68
N ALA A 298 -29.17 27.06 23.62
CA ALA A 298 -29.88 26.28 24.63
C ALA A 298 -31.21 25.70 24.12
N LYS A 299 -31.65 26.08 22.90
CA LYS A 299 -32.94 25.67 22.34
C LYS A 299 -32.85 24.59 21.26
N ALA A 300 -31.65 24.18 20.83
CA ALA A 300 -31.47 23.08 19.89
C ALA A 300 -32.02 21.71 20.36
N ASN A 301 -32.18 21.48 21.67
CA ASN A 301 -32.69 20.19 22.18
C ASN A 301 -34.20 19.98 22.02
N THR A 302 -34.99 21.00 21.68
CA THR A 302 -36.44 20.86 21.42
C THR A 302 -36.75 20.76 19.93
N ILE A 303 -35.76 20.94 19.05
CA ILE A 303 -35.92 20.79 17.59
C ILE A 303 -35.31 19.45 17.13
N LEU A 304 -35.69 18.36 17.79
CA LEU A 304 -35.25 17.00 17.40
C LEU A 304 -35.91 16.52 16.09
N ASN A 305 -36.89 17.25 15.55
CA ASN A 305 -37.59 16.89 14.30
C ASN A 305 -37.46 17.88 13.14
N GLN A 306 -36.75 18.98 13.29
CA GLN A 306 -36.35 19.83 12.17
C GLN A 306 -34.92 20.29 12.43
N GLN A 307 -33.96 19.72 11.71
CA GLN A 307 -32.63 20.30 11.62
C GLN A 307 -32.77 21.81 11.41
N PRO A 308 -32.10 22.67 12.20
CA PRO A 308 -31.90 24.03 11.76
C PRO A 308 -31.01 23.91 10.52
N GLU A 309 -31.63 23.96 9.35
CA GLU A 309 -30.95 24.18 8.09
C GLU A 309 -30.26 25.54 8.26
N LEU A 310 -29.01 25.50 8.75
CA LEU A 310 -28.01 26.52 8.48
C LEU A 310 -28.25 26.92 7.03
N PRO A 311 -28.44 28.21 6.72
CA PRO A 311 -28.70 28.58 5.34
C PRO A 311 -27.57 27.97 4.54
N LYS A 312 -27.92 27.03 3.64
CA LYS A 312 -27.04 26.49 2.61
C LYS A 312 -26.73 27.66 1.68
N ALA A 313 -26.07 28.68 2.21
CA ALA A 313 -25.41 29.72 1.46
C ALA A 313 -24.56 28.94 0.48
N LYS A 314 -24.87 29.08 -0.80
CA LYS A 314 -24.21 28.41 -1.92
C LYS A 314 -22.71 28.35 -1.64
N MET A 315 -22.22 27.24 -1.09
CA MET A 315 -20.80 27.05 -0.74
C MET A 315 -20.02 26.70 -2.01
N THR A 316 -20.23 27.46 -3.08
CA THR A 316 -19.52 27.35 -4.36
C THR A 316 -18.13 27.99 -4.28
N ALA A 317 -17.55 28.08 -3.09
CA ALA A 317 -16.25 28.73 -2.87
C ALA A 317 -15.07 27.74 -2.86
N TRP A 318 -15.31 26.42 -2.91
CA TRP A 318 -14.21 25.46 -2.90
C TRP A 318 -13.67 25.18 -4.31
N GLN A 319 -12.85 26.11 -4.80
CA GLN A 319 -12.31 26.15 -6.16
C GLN A 319 -11.03 25.29 -6.34
N ASN A 320 -10.29 25.03 -5.27
CA ASN A 320 -9.04 24.25 -5.35
C ASN A 320 -8.91 23.27 -4.18
N LEU A 321 -8.69 22.00 -4.52
CA LEU A 321 -8.46 20.91 -3.57
C LEU A 321 -6.97 20.81 -3.14
N GLY A 322 -6.03 21.29 -3.96
CA GLY A 322 -4.59 21.09 -3.77
C GLY A 322 -4.14 19.64 -4.00
N THR A 323 -2.83 19.43 -4.09
CA THR A 323 -2.24 18.08 -4.24
C THR A 323 -2.22 17.34 -2.90
N ARG A 324 -2.17 15.99 -2.92
CA ARG A 324 -2.03 15.15 -1.71
C ARG A 324 -0.78 15.54 -0.91
N ALA A 325 0.33 15.81 -1.61
CA ALA A 325 1.59 16.22 -0.98
C ALA A 325 1.46 17.58 -0.29
N GLU A 326 0.77 18.54 -0.90
CA GLU A 326 0.54 19.87 -0.34
C GLU A 326 -0.36 19.83 0.90
N ARG A 327 -1.44 19.04 0.88
CA ARG A 327 -2.37 18.92 2.02
C ARG A 327 -1.72 18.29 3.25
N ASN A 328 -0.75 17.40 3.04
CA ASN A 328 -0.05 16.68 4.12
C ASN A 328 1.36 17.20 4.42
N LYS A 329 1.78 18.33 3.84
CA LYS A 329 3.16 18.83 3.94
C LYS A 329 3.64 19.04 5.37
N GLU A 330 2.77 19.51 6.28
CA GLU A 330 3.11 19.76 7.69
C GLU A 330 3.10 18.46 8.53
N ASN A 331 2.48 17.39 8.00
CA ASN A 331 2.41 16.08 8.65
C ASN A 331 3.59 15.17 8.24
N CYS A 332 4.35 15.54 7.20
CA CYS A 332 5.47 14.77 6.68
C CYS A 332 6.78 15.56 6.80
N ALA A 333 7.75 15.03 7.55
CA ALA A 333 9.07 15.65 7.62
C ALA A 333 9.78 15.61 6.26
N ILE A 334 10.47 16.69 5.91
CA ILE A 334 11.28 16.77 4.69
C ILE A 334 12.44 15.77 4.79
N PRO A 335 12.73 14.98 3.73
CA PRO A 335 13.82 14.00 3.76
C PRO A 335 15.17 14.67 4.07
N THR A 336 15.82 14.25 5.15
CA THR A 336 17.20 14.65 5.48
C THR A 336 18.20 13.69 4.86
N LYS A 337 19.40 14.17 4.50
CA LYS A 337 20.49 13.31 3.99
C LYS A 337 20.85 12.26 5.05
N TRP A 338 20.94 10.99 4.64
CA TRP A 338 21.22 9.84 5.53
C TRP A 338 22.54 9.97 6.32
N THR A 339 23.48 10.80 5.86
CA THR A 339 24.83 10.94 6.42
C THR A 339 24.94 11.81 7.69
N SER A 340 23.88 12.52 8.10
CA SER A 340 23.96 13.45 9.24
C SER A 340 23.59 12.85 10.60
N ASN A 341 22.93 11.68 10.63
CA ASN A 341 22.56 11.01 11.88
C ASN A 341 23.67 10.03 12.29
N LYS A 342 24.75 10.56 12.86
CA LYS A 342 25.69 9.72 13.62
C LYS A 342 24.97 9.29 14.89
N ILE A 343 24.69 7.99 15.03
CA ILE A 343 24.23 7.42 16.30
C ILE A 343 25.28 7.80 17.36
N PRO A 344 24.95 8.56 18.41
CA PRO A 344 25.89 8.83 19.47
C PRO A 344 26.24 7.50 20.12
N GLN A 345 27.44 6.98 19.85
CA GLN A 345 27.98 5.92 20.69
C GLN A 345 28.11 6.53 22.08
N LYS A 346 27.26 6.07 23.00
CA LYS A 346 27.37 6.41 24.42
C LYS A 346 28.74 5.95 24.88
N LEU A 347 29.73 6.85 24.85
CA LEU A 347 30.99 6.65 25.55
C LEU A 347 30.65 6.82 27.04
N GLY A 348 30.04 5.79 27.61
CA GLY A 348 29.74 5.73 29.02
C GLY A 348 31.05 5.81 29.78
N SER A 349 31.17 6.83 30.62
CA SER A 349 32.14 6.93 31.69
C SER A 349 32.10 5.67 32.56
N ARG A 350 32.92 4.67 32.23
CA ARG A 350 33.27 3.56 33.11
C ARG A 350 34.78 3.56 33.25
N SER A 351 35.20 4.35 34.23
CA SER A 351 36.54 4.29 34.80
C SER A 351 36.88 2.84 35.19
N ALA A 352 38.05 2.40 34.71
CA ALA A 352 38.94 1.37 35.26
C ALA A 352 38.49 -0.08 35.50
N VAL A 353 37.21 -0.47 35.40
CA VAL A 353 36.80 -1.89 35.68
C VAL A 353 36.51 -2.71 34.42
N ALA A 354 36.41 -2.09 33.24
CA ALA A 354 36.10 -2.79 31.98
C ALA A 354 37.33 -3.36 31.23
N ALA A 355 38.55 -3.19 31.76
CA ALA A 355 39.75 -3.77 31.14
C ALA A 355 39.79 -5.30 31.27
N ALA A 356 39.17 -5.87 32.33
CA ALA A 356 39.11 -7.32 32.53
C ALA A 356 37.96 -8.00 31.76
N ALA A 357 36.89 -7.27 31.40
CA ALA A 357 35.75 -7.82 30.66
C ALA A 357 35.90 -7.73 29.13
N ALA A 358 36.86 -6.93 28.63
CA ALA A 358 37.14 -6.80 27.20
C ALA A 358 37.73 -8.08 26.57
N ALA A 359 38.26 -9.00 27.38
CA ALA A 359 38.75 -10.31 26.92
C ALA A 359 37.62 -11.29 26.54
N ALA A 360 36.37 -11.00 26.92
CA ALA A 360 35.19 -11.79 26.53
C ALA A 360 34.34 -11.05 25.50
N SER A 361 34.98 -10.30 24.60
CA SER A 361 34.31 -9.82 23.39
C SER A 361 34.05 -11.04 22.52
N THR A 362 32.80 -11.47 22.43
CA THR A 362 32.32 -12.46 21.45
C THR A 362 32.59 -11.92 20.04
N CYS A 363 33.83 -12.08 19.59
CA CYS A 363 34.22 -11.90 18.20
C CYS A 363 33.44 -12.94 17.41
N ILE A 364 32.64 -12.49 16.45
CA ILE A 364 32.02 -13.38 15.47
C ILE A 364 33.19 -14.04 14.73
N GLU A 365 33.31 -15.36 14.84
CA GLU A 365 34.28 -16.13 14.06
C GLU A 365 33.84 -16.10 12.60
N VAL A 366 34.61 -15.41 11.77
CA VAL A 366 34.48 -15.48 10.32
C VAL A 366 35.24 -16.73 9.89
N PHE A 367 34.53 -17.83 9.65
CA PHE A 367 35.11 -19.02 9.07
C PHE A 367 35.49 -18.71 7.61
N VAL A 368 36.77 -18.94 7.30
CA VAL A 368 37.29 -18.88 5.93
C VAL A 368 37.28 -20.31 5.42
N ASP A 369 36.52 -20.58 4.37
CA ASP A 369 36.44 -21.91 3.75
C ASP A 369 37.84 -22.37 3.29
N GLU A 370 38.16 -23.65 3.47
CA GLU A 370 39.48 -24.23 3.19
C GLU A 370 39.92 -24.07 1.72
N ASP A 371 38.97 -23.89 0.79
CA ASP A 371 39.24 -23.62 -0.62
C ASP A 371 39.86 -22.24 -0.89
N CYS A 372 39.85 -21.32 0.09
CA CYS A 372 40.54 -20.03 0.03
C CYS A 372 41.96 -20.07 0.62
N GLN A 373 42.44 -21.21 1.13
CA GLN A 373 43.85 -21.40 1.50
C GLN A 373 44.65 -21.91 0.30
N GLU A 374 44.72 -21.11 -0.76
CA GLU A 374 45.59 -21.45 -1.88
C GLU A 374 47.06 -21.35 -1.44
N SER A 375 47.74 -22.48 -1.58
CA SER A 375 49.11 -22.77 -1.16
C SER A 375 50.11 -21.64 -1.46
N LYS A 376 50.80 -21.16 -0.42
CA LYS A 376 52.05 -20.43 -0.59
C LYS A 376 53.18 -21.42 -0.91
N ALA A 377 53.36 -21.74 -2.19
CA ALA A 377 54.60 -22.28 -2.72
C ALA A 377 54.78 -21.82 -4.19
N GLY A 378 55.98 -21.32 -4.51
CA GLY A 378 56.25 -20.44 -5.64
C GLY A 378 55.99 -20.97 -7.05
N SER A 379 55.49 -20.07 -7.89
CA SER A 379 55.82 -19.97 -9.32
C SER A 379 55.42 -18.58 -9.80
N GLU A 380 56.32 -17.89 -10.49
CA GLU A 380 56.11 -16.56 -11.06
C GLU A 380 54.97 -16.58 -12.10
N SER A 381 53.91 -15.79 -11.90
CA SER A 381 53.22 -15.08 -12.98
C SER A 381 52.25 -14.03 -12.42
N GLN A 382 52.38 -12.81 -12.91
CA GLN A 382 51.43 -11.68 -12.87
C GLN A 382 50.59 -11.48 -11.59
N LYS A 383 51.16 -10.75 -10.61
CA LYS A 383 50.35 -10.11 -9.56
C LYS A 383 49.64 -8.88 -10.11
N SER A 384 48.37 -9.02 -10.47
CA SER A 384 47.38 -7.96 -10.48
C SER A 384 47.17 -7.45 -9.04
N SER A 385 48.07 -6.59 -8.58
CA SER A 385 47.98 -5.91 -7.29
C SER A 385 46.90 -4.82 -7.35
N MET A 386 45.65 -5.20 -7.07
CA MET A 386 44.55 -4.25 -6.80
C MET A 386 44.15 -4.22 -5.31
N LEU A 387 44.85 -4.95 -4.44
CA LEU A 387 44.53 -5.06 -3.01
C LEU A 387 45.77 -4.87 -2.13
N GLN A 388 46.56 -3.83 -2.40
CA GLN A 388 47.46 -3.25 -1.41
C GLN A 388 47.00 -1.84 -1.04
N LEU A 389 45.75 -1.72 -0.57
CA LEU A 389 45.32 -0.53 0.13
C LEU A 389 44.78 -0.94 1.50
N ARG A 390 45.70 -1.08 2.47
CA ARG A 390 45.44 -0.83 3.90
C ARG A 390 46.69 -1.09 4.74
N ARG A 391 47.64 -0.16 4.66
CA ARG A 391 48.49 0.20 5.81
C ARG A 391 49.04 1.63 5.66
N GLY A 392 48.19 2.56 5.24
CA GLY A 392 48.52 3.98 5.17
C GLY A 392 47.93 4.71 6.38
N ASP A 393 48.74 5.53 7.03
CA ASP A 393 48.37 6.32 8.20
C ASP A 393 47.30 7.35 7.80
N ASN A 394 46.48 7.84 8.73
CA ASN A 394 45.27 8.67 8.42
C ASN A 394 45.58 9.96 7.63
N ARG A 395 46.85 10.40 7.63
CA ARG A 395 47.36 11.55 6.86
C ARG A 395 47.53 11.25 5.38
N ASP A 396 47.80 10.01 5.02
CA ASP A 396 48.03 9.58 3.64
C ASP A 396 46.71 9.51 2.87
N LEU A 397 45.63 9.10 3.55
CA LEU A 397 44.27 9.08 3.00
C LEU A 397 43.79 10.49 2.62
N LYS A 398 44.09 11.52 3.44
CA LYS A 398 43.70 12.91 3.12
C LYS A 398 44.41 13.44 1.88
N LYS A 399 45.72 13.19 1.78
CA LYS A 399 46.50 13.58 0.60
C LYS A 399 46.06 12.82 -0.65
N GLU A 400 45.76 11.53 -0.53
CA GLU A 400 45.21 10.73 -1.63
C GLU A 400 43.86 11.27 -2.11
N THR A 401 42.96 11.65 -1.18
CA THR A 401 41.66 12.21 -1.54
C THR A 401 41.75 13.56 -2.26
N GLU A 402 42.73 14.41 -1.92
CA GLU A 402 42.95 15.67 -2.64
C GLU A 402 43.49 15.43 -4.06
N LEU A 403 44.42 14.48 -4.22
CA LEU A 403 44.97 14.11 -5.52
C LEU A 403 43.93 13.46 -6.46
N LEU A 404 42.98 12.70 -5.91
CA LEU A 404 41.86 12.15 -6.67
C LEU A 404 40.81 13.22 -7.04
N LYS A 405 40.72 14.30 -6.26
CA LYS A 405 39.84 15.43 -6.57
C LYS A 405 40.37 16.26 -7.72
N GLU A 406 41.69 16.39 -7.83
CA GLU A 406 42.35 17.11 -8.94
C GLU A 406 42.43 16.26 -10.22
N ASN A 407 42.68 14.95 -10.11
CA ASN A 407 42.68 14.04 -11.26
C ASN A 407 41.95 12.73 -10.93
N PRO A 408 40.63 12.63 -11.22
CA PRO A 408 39.80 11.50 -10.81
C PRO A 408 40.19 10.18 -11.49
N LEU A 409 40.91 10.21 -12.61
CA LEU A 409 41.35 9.02 -13.35
C LEU A 409 42.84 8.69 -13.16
N ARG A 410 43.52 9.33 -12.21
CA ARG A 410 44.97 9.18 -11.98
C ARG A 410 45.44 7.75 -11.75
N ASN A 411 44.59 6.89 -11.19
CA ASN A 411 44.91 5.49 -10.90
C ASN A 411 44.49 4.51 -12.00
N PHE A 412 43.92 5.00 -13.11
CA PHE A 412 43.48 4.18 -14.23
C PHE A 412 44.51 4.27 -15.37
N ARG A 413 44.99 3.11 -15.83
CA ARG A 413 45.89 3.04 -16.98
C ARG A 413 45.09 3.29 -18.26
N THR A 414 45.60 4.10 -19.17
CA THR A 414 44.90 4.52 -20.40
C THR A 414 44.49 3.37 -21.33
N SER A 415 44.95 2.14 -21.09
CA SER A 415 44.53 0.92 -21.79
C SER A 415 43.20 0.33 -21.29
N SER A 416 42.60 0.85 -20.21
CA SER A 416 41.37 0.30 -19.61
C SER A 416 40.10 1.10 -19.92
N LEU A 417 40.17 2.11 -20.80
CA LEU A 417 39.00 2.85 -21.27
C LEU A 417 38.54 2.30 -22.62
N PRO A 418 37.27 1.93 -22.80
CA PRO A 418 36.76 1.46 -24.09
C PRO A 418 36.78 2.61 -25.10
N ARG A 419 37.25 2.32 -26.32
CA ARG A 419 37.19 3.24 -27.47
C ARG A 419 35.75 3.45 -27.93
#